data_AF-A0A7K3S821-F1
#
_entry.id   AF-A0A7K3S821-F1
#
_cell.length_a   1.000
_cell.length_b   1.000
_cell.length_c   1.000
_cell.angle_alpha   90.00
_cell.angle_beta   90.00
_cell.angle_gamma   90.00
#
_symmetry.space_group_name_H-M   'P 1'
#
loop_
_entity.id
_entity.type
_entity.pdbx_description
1 polymer ?
#
loop_
_entity_poly.entity_id
_entity_poly.type
_entity_poly.pdbx_seq_one_letter_code
_entity_poly.pdbx_strand_id
1 'polypeptide(L)'
;RTLLDRHGVVTRGAVQAEGVEGGFSATYRVLAAFEDSGQARRGYVVEGLGAAQFAMDGAVDRLRAASTARDRRDPDTAPEALVLAAADP
;
A
#
# COMPACT_ATOMS: atom_id res chain seq x y z
N ARG A 1 -9.21 10.85 2.86
CA ARG A 1 -8.56 10.03 3.91
C ARG A 1 -8.97 8.56 3.81
N THR A 2 -10.26 8.26 3.61
CA THR A 2 -10.82 6.91 3.42
C THR A 2 -9.98 5.94 2.58
N LEU A 3 -9.47 6.35 1.41
CA LEU A 3 -8.63 5.46 0.57
C LEU A 3 -7.30 5.07 1.24
N LEU A 4 -6.65 6.01 1.94
CA LEU A 4 -5.41 5.74 2.68
C LEU A 4 -5.68 4.85 3.90
N ASP A 5 -6.80 5.07 4.60
CA ASP A 5 -7.17 4.26 5.75
C ASP A 5 -7.48 2.81 5.33
N ARG A 6 -8.16 2.65 4.18
CA ARG A 6 -8.55 1.34 3.63
C ARG A 6 -7.38 0.57 3.03
N HIS A 7 -6.55 1.22 2.22
CA HIS A 7 -5.52 0.55 1.42
C HIS A 7 -4.13 0.60 2.08
N GLY A 8 -3.90 1.55 3.01
CA GLY A 8 -2.58 1.84 3.58
C GLY A 8 -1.63 2.51 2.59
N VAL A 9 -1.56 1.98 1.36
CA VAL A 9 -0.85 2.51 0.19
C VAL A 9 -1.85 2.67 -0.95
N VAL A 10 -2.03 3.91 -1.43
CA VAL A 10 -2.91 4.24 -2.54
C VAL A 10 -2.10 4.37 -3.83
N THR A 11 -2.54 3.66 -4.86
CA THR A 11 -1.94 3.64 -6.20
C THR A 11 -3.03 3.93 -7.25
N ARG A 12 -2.63 4.10 -8.51
CA ARG A 12 -3.61 4.24 -9.61
C ARG A 12 -4.60 3.08 -9.67
N GLY A 13 -4.11 1.85 -9.51
CA GLY A 13 -4.94 0.65 -9.51
C GLY A 13 -5.94 0.63 -8.36
N ALA A 14 -5.51 1.02 -7.15
CA ALA A 14 -6.41 1.11 -6.00
C ALA A 14 -7.55 2.11 -6.23
N VAL A 15 -7.25 3.29 -6.78
CA VAL A 15 -8.28 4.30 -7.10
C VAL A 15 -9.25 3.80 -8.18
N GLN A 16 -8.73 3.08 -9.19
CA GLN A 16 -9.57 2.50 -10.24
C GLN A 16 -10.50 1.41 -9.69
N ALA A 17 -9.99 0.54 -8.82
CA ALA A 17 -10.77 -0.52 -8.19
C ALA A 17 -11.92 0.03 -7.32
N GLU A 18 -11.73 1.20 -6.71
CA GLU A 18 -12.74 1.88 -5.90
C GLU A 18 -13.72 2.72 -6.72
N GLY A 19 -13.53 2.84 -8.04
CA GLY A 19 -14.45 3.56 -8.93
C GLY A 19 -14.60 5.05 -8.61
N VAL A 20 -13.56 5.69 -8.06
CA VAL A 20 -13.63 7.09 -7.61
C VAL A 20 -13.87 8.03 -8.79
N GLU A 21 -14.88 8.90 -8.66
CA GLU A 21 -15.20 9.92 -9.66
C GLU A 21 -14.01 10.85 -9.95
N GLY A 22 -13.79 11.17 -11.22
CA GLY A 22 -12.60 11.92 -11.68
C GLY A 22 -11.29 11.12 -11.65
N GLY A 23 -11.34 9.88 -11.15
CA GLY A 23 -10.24 8.92 -11.19
C GLY A 23 -8.95 9.39 -10.54
N PHE A 24 -7.84 8.78 -10.95
CA PHE A 24 -6.55 9.01 -10.32
C PHE A 24 -6.09 10.48 -10.38
N SER A 25 -6.38 11.21 -11.46
CA SER A 25 -5.94 12.61 -11.59
C SER A 25 -6.59 13.53 -10.54
N ALA A 26 -7.89 13.33 -10.25
CA ALA A 26 -8.58 14.07 -9.20
C ALA A 26 -8.06 13.67 -7.81
N THR A 27 -7.94 12.37 -7.55
CA THR A 27 -7.43 11.85 -6.28
C THR A 27 -5.98 12.27 -6.01
N TYR A 28 -5.14 12.30 -7.05
CA TYR A 28 -3.74 12.68 -6.94
C TYR A 28 -3.57 14.10 -6.38
N ARG A 29 -4.37 15.07 -6.81
CA ARG A 29 -4.30 16.45 -6.28
C ARG A 29 -4.56 16.49 -4.77
N VAL A 30 -5.51 15.69 -4.30
CA VAL A 30 -5.82 15.57 -2.87
C VAL A 30 -4.70 14.87 -2.11
N LEU A 31 -4.15 13.79 -2.66
CA LEU A 31 -3.04 13.05 -2.06
C LEU A 31 -1.74 13.87 -2.01
N ALA A 32 -1.49 14.72 -3.01
CA ALA A 32 -0.39 15.68 -3.00
C ALA A 32 -0.56 16.72 -1.89
N ALA A 33 -1.78 17.27 -1.70
CA ALA A 33 -2.04 18.15 -0.57
C ALA A 33 -1.85 17.44 0.79
N PHE A 34 -2.16 16.14 0.86
CA PHE A 34 -1.87 15.35 2.06
C PHE A 34 -0.38 15.15 2.29
N GLU A 35 0.41 14.93 1.23
CA GLU A 35 1.87 14.93 1.30
C GLU A 35 2.41 16.26 1.85
N ASP A 36 1.96 17.38 1.29
CA ASP A 36 2.40 18.71 1.72
C ASP A 36 2.08 18.98 3.20
N SER A 37 0.97 18.43 3.70
CA SER A 37 0.56 18.53 5.12
C SER A 37 1.15 17.44 6.03
N GLY A 38 1.96 16.51 5.49
CA GLY A 38 2.55 15.40 6.23
C GLY A 38 1.58 14.27 6.61
N GLN A 39 0.36 14.24 6.07
CA GLN A 39 -0.61 13.18 6.32
C GLN A 39 -0.38 11.92 5.48
N ALA A 40 0.41 12.04 4.41
CA ALA A 40 0.82 10.93 3.56
C ALA A 40 2.25 11.15 3.08
N ARG A 41 2.89 10.08 2.62
CA ARG A 41 4.19 10.14 1.97
C ARG A 41 4.08 9.61 0.56
N ARG A 42 4.59 10.36 -0.42
CA ARG A 42 4.71 9.89 -1.80
C ARG A 42 6.03 9.16 -2.00
N GLY A 43 6.01 8.05 -2.74
CA GLY A 43 7.23 7.32 -3.10
C GLY A 43 6.96 5.98 -3.77
N TYR A 44 8.03 5.20 -3.94
CA TYR A 44 7.96 3.81 -4.39
C TYR A 44 8.07 2.92 -3.18
N VAL A 45 6.93 2.42 -2.70
CA VAL A 45 6.87 1.64 -1.46
C VAL A 45 6.69 0.15 -1.74
N VAL A 46 5.95 -0.17 -2.81
CA VAL A 46 5.70 -1.54 -3.27
C VAL A 46 6.12 -1.69 -4.72
N GLU A 47 6.91 -2.71 -5.01
CA GLU A 47 7.33 -3.04 -6.37
C GLU A 47 6.14 -3.42 -7.26
N GLY A 48 6.22 -3.11 -8.56
CA GLY A 48 5.21 -3.51 -9.55
C GLY A 48 3.91 -2.70 -9.53
N LEU A 49 3.68 -1.81 -8.55
CA LEU A 49 2.45 -1.01 -8.47
C LEU A 49 2.52 0.36 -9.16
N GLY A 50 3.54 0.58 -9.99
CA GLY A 50 3.74 1.81 -10.74
C GLY A 50 4.28 2.98 -9.90
N ALA A 51 4.41 4.14 -10.56
CA ALA A 51 5.28 5.21 -10.08
C ALA A 51 4.72 6.12 -8.98
N ALA A 52 3.44 6.40 -9.02
CA ALA A 52 2.80 7.29 -8.05
C ALA A 52 2.08 6.45 -6.99
N GLN A 53 2.68 6.38 -5.80
CA GLN A 53 2.10 5.73 -4.63
C GLN A 53 2.13 6.71 -3.47
N PHE A 54 1.05 6.71 -2.69
CA PHE A 54 0.94 7.50 -1.47
C PHE A 54 0.63 6.57 -0.32
N ALA A 55 1.43 6.63 0.74
CA ALA A 55 1.28 5.76 1.88
C ALA A 55 1.04 6.58 3.15
N MET A 56 0.26 6.02 4.07
CA MET A 56 0.30 6.48 5.46
C MET A 56 1.66 6.12 6.06
N ASP A 57 2.21 6.95 6.95
CA ASP A 57 3.51 6.67 7.56
C ASP A 57 3.55 5.29 8.23
N GLY A 58 2.50 4.93 8.99
CA GLY A 58 2.38 3.60 9.60
C GLY A 58 2.23 2.43 8.61
N ALA A 59 1.91 2.69 7.34
CA ALA A 59 1.95 1.66 6.30
C ALA A 59 3.38 1.43 5.80
N VAL A 60 4.16 2.50 5.61
CA VAL A 60 5.57 2.42 5.22
C VAL A 60 6.38 1.67 6.27
N ASP A 61 6.18 1.99 7.56
CA ASP A 61 6.91 1.35 8.65
C ASP A 61 6.59 -0.14 8.74
N ARG A 62 5.33 -0.53 8.57
CA ARG A 62 4.93 -1.94 8.52
C ARG A 62 5.54 -2.69 7.33
N LEU A 63 5.59 -2.07 6.15
CA LEU A 63 6.22 -2.67 4.96
C LEU A 63 7.72 -2.90 5.17
N ARG A 64 8.43 -1.93 5.75
CA ARG A 64 9.84 -2.08 6.12
C ARG A 64 10.05 -3.19 7.14
N ALA A 65 9.26 -3.20 8.22
CA ALA A 65 9.35 -4.23 9.24
C ALA A 65 9.10 -5.64 8.66
N ALA A 66 8.12 -5.78 7.77
CA ALA A 66 7.85 -7.03 7.07
C ALA A 66 9.02 -7.45 6.16
N SER A 67 9.63 -6.52 5.43
CA SER A 67 10.83 -6.79 4.62
C SER A 67 11.98 -7.28 5.50
N THR A 68 12.31 -6.55 6.57
CA THR A 68 13.39 -6.92 7.50
C THR A 68 13.12 -8.26 8.21
N ALA A 69 11.86 -8.61 8.47
CA ALA A 69 11.51 -9.92 9.00
C ALA A 69 11.70 -11.03 7.96
N ARG A 70 11.40 -10.77 6.68
CA ARG A 70 11.69 -11.69 5.56
C ARG A 70 13.19 -11.94 5.43
N ASP A 71 14.00 -10.89 5.45
CA ASP A 71 15.44 -10.98 5.25
C ASP A 71 16.16 -11.71 6.40
N ARG A 72 15.58 -11.68 7.61
CA ARG A 72 16.08 -12.40 8.79
C ARG A 72 15.65 -13.85 8.87
N ARG A 73 14.70 -14.31 8.04
CA ARG A 73 14.30 -15.72 8.04
C ARG A 73 15.45 -16.55 7.48
N ASP A 74 15.67 -17.71 8.10
CA ASP A 74 16.61 -18.69 7.60
C ASP A 74 16.16 -19.15 6.21
N PRO A 75 16.99 -18.97 5.16
CA PRO A 75 16.64 -19.36 3.79
C PRO A 75 16.40 -20.87 3.66
N ASP A 76 16.94 -21.70 4.56
CA ASP A 76 16.74 -23.16 4.57
C ASP A 76 15.39 -23.56 5.22
N THR A 77 14.71 -22.63 5.89
CA THR A 77 13.37 -22.85 6.43
C THR A 77 12.32 -22.60 5.34
N ALA A 78 11.69 -23.68 4.86
CA ALA A 78 10.61 -23.57 3.88
C ALA A 78 9.45 -22.70 4.42
N PRO A 79 8.85 -21.81 3.62
CA PRO A 79 7.72 -21.01 4.06
C PRO A 79 6.53 -21.91 4.42
N GLU A 80 6.02 -21.79 5.65
CA GLU A 80 4.74 -22.39 6.02
C GLU A 80 3.61 -21.68 5.25
N ALA A 81 2.92 -22.43 4.39
CA ALA A 81 1.74 -21.96 3.67
C ALA A 81 0.49 -22.56 4.30
N LEU A 82 -0.39 -21.69 4.80
CA LEU A 82 -1.72 -22.09 5.22
C LEU A 82 -2.68 -21.97 4.03
N VAL A 83 -3.34 -23.06 3.66
CA VAL A 83 -4.38 -23.05 2.63
C VAL A 83 -5.71 -22.69 3.30
N LEU A 84 -6.34 -21.61 2.83
CA LEU A 84 -7.67 -21.18 3.24
C LEU A 84 -8.62 -21.33 2.04
N ALA A 85 -9.82 -21.87 2.26
CA ALA A 85 -10.82 -21.87 1.20
C ALA A 85 -11.29 -20.44 0.97
N ALA A 86 -11.50 -20.03 -0.28
CA ALA A 86 -12.01 -18.69 -0.60
C ALA A 86 -13.42 -18.41 -0.03
N ALA A 87 -14.11 -19.46 0.43
CA ALA A 87 -15.42 -19.38 1.09
C ALA A 87 -15.32 -19.40 2.64
N ASP A 88 -14.13 -19.62 3.21
CA ASP A 88 -13.94 -19.55 4.66
C ASP A 88 -13.79 -18.07 5.09
N PRO A 89 -14.51 -17.62 6.13
CA PRO A 89 -14.55 -16.22 6.58
C PRO A 89 -13.25 -15.75 7.26
#